data_AF-A0A0B3AIL5-F1
#
_entry.id   AF-A0A0B3AIL5-F1
#
_cell.length_a   1.000
_cell.length_b   1.000
_cell.length_c   1.000
_cell.angle_alpha   90.00
_cell.angle_beta   90.00
_cell.angle_gamma   90.00
#
_symmetry.space_group_name_H-M   'P 1'
#
loop_
_entity.id
_entity.type
_entity.pdbx_description
1 polymer ?
#
loop_
_entity_poly.entity_id
_entity_poly.type
_entity_poly.pdbx_seq_one_letter_code
_entity_poly.pdbx_strand_id
1 'polypeptide(L)'
;MKYLLRKFFGGLFLLIGILLIINSFSTITGFAIVQDLDFSVSSILSMTFIIVGLVLLVLKKPFVPENLAQEALESNVLPNTRSELINIAKDMRFEVKEDKNGYIILDKYKEPLIKISFDEEITHEKAKKILRQLSNEEKNFKHLTLKK
;
A
#
# COMPACT_ATOMS: atom_id res chain seq x y z
N MET A 1 8.61 -4.99 8.58
CA MET A 1 10.01 -5.17 8.14
C MET A 1 10.26 -4.71 6.69
N LYS A 2 9.54 -5.23 5.68
CA LYS A 2 9.76 -4.92 4.24
C LYS A 2 9.79 -3.41 3.87
N TYR A 3 9.00 -2.58 4.55
CA TYR A 3 8.96 -1.12 4.30
C TYR A 3 10.24 -0.39 4.73
N LEU A 4 10.84 -0.80 5.85
CA LEU A 4 12.08 -0.19 6.35
C LEU A 4 13.26 -0.53 5.44
N LEU A 5 13.37 -1.80 4.98
CA LEU A 5 14.39 -2.18 4.01
C LEU A 5 14.24 -1.40 2.70
N ARG A 6 13.02 -1.24 2.17
CA ARG A 6 12.81 -0.46 0.94
C ARG A 6 13.26 0.99 1.08
N LYS A 7 12.94 1.64 2.21
CA LYS A 7 13.40 3.00 2.49
C LYS A 7 14.92 3.09 2.62
N PHE A 8 15.51 2.13 3.32
CA PHE A 8 16.95 2.06 3.48
C PHE A 8 17.67 1.92 2.13
N PHE A 9 17.25 0.97 1.30
CA PHE A 9 17.78 0.81 -0.05
C PHE A 9 17.50 2.04 -0.92
N GLY A 10 16.27 2.59 -0.91
CA GLY A 10 15.97 3.81 -1.66
C GLY A 10 16.86 4.99 -1.31
N GLY A 11 17.15 5.19 -0.01
CA GLY A 11 18.11 6.19 0.46
C GLY A 11 19.54 5.88 0.03
N LEU A 12 19.97 4.61 0.12
CA LEU A 12 21.29 4.18 -0.32
C LEU A 12 21.51 4.41 -1.83
N PHE A 13 20.54 4.06 -2.67
CA PHE A 13 20.58 4.28 -4.12
C PHE A 13 20.66 5.76 -4.46
N LEU A 14 19.89 6.61 -3.77
CA LEU A 14 19.98 8.06 -3.94
C LEU A 14 21.34 8.63 -3.54
N LEU A 15 21.90 8.17 -2.42
CA LEU A 15 23.21 8.61 -1.95
C LEU A 15 24.32 8.23 -2.94
N ILE A 16 24.30 7.01 -3.47
CA ILE A 16 25.23 6.56 -4.52
C ILE A 16 25.06 7.41 -5.78
N GLY A 17 23.82 7.66 -6.21
CA GLY A 17 23.55 8.49 -7.38
C GLY A 17 24.11 9.91 -7.24
N ILE A 18 23.92 10.55 -6.08
CA ILE A 18 24.48 11.88 -5.78
C ILE A 18 26.01 11.86 -5.81
N LEU A 19 26.65 10.84 -5.21
CA LEU A 19 28.11 10.70 -5.25
C LEU A 19 28.64 10.57 -6.68
N LEU A 20 27.94 9.85 -7.55
CA LEU A 20 28.30 9.71 -8.97
C LEU A 20 28.09 11.01 -9.77
N ILE A 21 27.08 11.82 -9.42
CA ILE A 21 26.94 13.17 -9.97
C ILE A 21 28.14 14.02 -9.56
N ILE A 22 28.47 14.07 -8.27
CA ILE A 22 29.62 14.85 -7.79
C ILE A 22 30.90 14.39 -8.50
N ASN A 23 31.06 13.07 -8.69
CA ASN A 23 32.19 12.50 -9.41
C ASN A 23 32.21 12.86 -10.90
N SER A 24 31.07 13.06 -11.57
CA SER A 24 31.06 13.50 -12.96
C SER A 24 31.51 14.96 -13.12
N PHE A 25 31.37 15.77 -12.06
CA PHE A 25 31.96 17.13 -12.00
C PHE A 25 33.44 17.14 -11.59
N SER A 26 34.06 15.99 -11.35
CA SER A 26 35.48 15.89 -10.98
C SER A 26 36.42 16.51 -12.02
N THR A 27 36.03 16.49 -13.30
CA THR A 27 36.76 17.16 -14.40
C THR A 27 36.82 18.68 -14.22
N ILE A 28 35.84 19.28 -13.54
CA ILE A 28 35.77 20.73 -13.26
C ILE A 28 36.40 21.06 -11.90
N THR A 29 36.15 20.23 -10.88
CA THR A 29 36.60 20.49 -9.50
C THR A 29 37.99 19.95 -9.19
N GLY A 30 38.55 19.09 -10.04
CA GLY A 30 39.82 18.38 -9.81
C GLY A 30 39.75 17.28 -8.74
N PHE A 31 38.55 16.99 -8.22
CA PHE A 31 38.36 16.03 -7.13
C PHE A 31 37.51 14.84 -7.60
N ALA A 32 38.16 13.71 -7.87
CA ALA A 32 37.51 12.46 -8.26
C ALA A 32 37.45 11.49 -7.07
N ILE A 33 36.25 11.01 -6.76
CA ILE A 33 35.99 9.93 -5.79
C ILE A 33 36.29 8.57 -6.44
N VAL A 34 35.97 8.42 -7.73
CA VAL A 34 36.26 7.22 -8.53
C VAL A 34 37.06 7.66 -9.76
N GLN A 35 38.31 7.20 -9.84
CA GLN A 35 39.22 7.44 -10.96
C GLN A 35 38.86 6.50 -12.14
N ASP A 36 39.17 6.93 -13.36
CA ASP A 36 38.98 6.16 -14.61
C ASP A 36 37.53 5.84 -15.02
N LEU A 37 36.56 6.63 -14.55
CA LEU A 37 35.17 6.49 -14.98
C LEU A 37 34.81 7.59 -15.99
N ASP A 38 34.48 7.17 -17.22
CA ASP A 38 34.06 8.08 -18.28
C ASP A 38 32.86 8.92 -17.85
N PHE A 39 32.88 10.21 -18.19
CA PHE A 39 31.82 11.16 -17.84
C PHE A 39 30.43 10.68 -18.27
N SER A 40 30.33 10.16 -19.51
CA SER A 40 29.08 9.63 -20.07
C SER A 40 28.53 8.45 -19.25
N VAL A 41 29.40 7.55 -18.82
CA VAL A 41 29.03 6.37 -18.02
C VAL A 41 28.62 6.80 -16.60
N SER A 42 29.38 7.71 -15.98
CA SER A 42 29.08 8.24 -14.64
C SER A 42 27.73 8.96 -14.62
N SER A 43 27.44 9.76 -15.66
CA SER A 43 26.18 10.49 -15.79
C SER A 43 24.98 9.55 -15.92
N ILE A 44 25.03 8.56 -16.82
CA ILE A 44 23.94 7.59 -17.03
C ILE A 44 23.67 6.76 -15.76
N LEU A 45 24.74 6.28 -15.10
CA LEU A 45 24.62 5.54 -13.85
C LEU A 45 23.99 6.41 -12.77
N SER A 46 24.48 7.64 -12.60
CA SER A 46 23.96 8.56 -11.59
C SER A 46 22.45 8.82 -11.74
N MET A 47 22.00 9.07 -12.98
CA MET A 47 20.60 9.30 -13.30
C MET A 47 19.76 8.06 -12.98
N THR A 48 20.26 6.87 -13.32
CA THR A 48 19.58 5.59 -13.06
C THR A 48 19.44 5.33 -11.56
N PHE A 49 20.52 5.53 -10.79
CA PHE A 49 20.51 5.37 -9.33
C PHE A 49 19.55 6.35 -8.65
N ILE A 50 19.49 7.61 -9.11
CA ILE A 50 18.54 8.61 -8.59
C ILE A 50 17.10 8.23 -8.92
N ILE A 51 16.80 7.83 -10.16
CA ILE A 51 15.44 7.42 -10.56
C ILE A 51 14.99 6.21 -9.76
N VAL A 52 15.82 5.17 -9.66
CA VAL A 52 15.49 3.95 -8.89
C VAL A 52 15.33 4.29 -7.40
N GLY A 53 16.22 5.11 -6.83
CA GLY A 53 16.13 5.55 -5.44
C GLY A 53 14.86 6.35 -5.15
N LEU A 54 14.50 7.30 -6.02
CA LEU A 54 13.26 8.05 -5.95
C LEU A 54 12.05 7.13 -6.06
N VAL A 55 12.02 6.20 -7.02
CA VAL A 55 10.91 5.24 -7.18
C VAL A 55 10.74 4.41 -5.91
N LEU A 56 11.81 3.90 -5.32
CA LEU A 56 11.76 3.11 -4.08
C LEU A 56 11.26 3.92 -2.87
N LEU A 57 11.61 5.21 -2.80
CA LEU A 57 11.17 6.12 -1.72
C LEU A 57 9.74 6.65 -1.91
N VAL A 58 9.38 7.02 -3.15
CA VAL A 58 8.12 7.69 -3.51
C VAL A 58 6.98 6.70 -3.65
N LEU A 59 7.24 5.45 -4.09
CA LEU A 59 6.22 4.39 -4.07
C LEU A 59 5.83 4.07 -2.63
N LYS A 60 4.91 4.87 -2.08
CA LYS A 60 4.41 4.76 -0.73
C LYS A 60 3.13 3.94 -0.77
N LYS A 61 3.32 2.65 -0.45
CA LYS A 61 2.33 1.56 -0.36
C LYS A 61 1.83 1.06 -1.73
N PRO A 62 1.51 -0.24 -1.84
CA PRO A 62 0.71 -0.72 -2.96
C PRO A 62 -0.54 0.16 -3.03
N PHE A 63 -0.88 0.57 -4.26
CA PHE A 63 -2.14 1.19 -4.62
C PHE A 63 -3.24 0.17 -4.27
N VAL A 64 -3.68 0.17 -3.01
CA VAL A 64 -4.94 -0.45 -2.62
C VAL A 64 -5.96 0.61 -2.99
N PRO A 65 -6.86 0.36 -3.96
CA PRO A 65 -7.86 1.34 -4.31
C PRO A 65 -8.63 1.65 -3.02
N GLU A 66 -8.49 2.88 -2.50
CA GLU A 66 -9.17 3.32 -1.28
C GLU A 66 -10.70 3.36 -1.43
N ASN A 67 -11.19 2.95 -2.60
CA ASN A 67 -12.58 2.93 -3.01
C ASN A 67 -13.05 1.53 -3.41
N LEU A 68 -12.36 0.41 -3.09
CA LEU A 68 -12.84 -0.93 -3.48
C LEU A 68 -14.29 -1.21 -3.08
N ALA A 69 -14.72 -0.77 -1.89
CA ALA A 69 -16.12 -0.89 -1.47
C ALA A 69 -17.06 0.06 -2.23
N GLN A 70 -16.59 1.25 -2.62
CA GLN A 70 -17.38 2.21 -3.43
C GLN A 70 -17.45 1.78 -4.89
N GLU A 71 -16.36 1.31 -5.49
CA GLU A 71 -16.33 0.68 -6.82
C GLU A 71 -17.21 -0.58 -6.85
N ALA A 72 -17.18 -1.43 -5.81
CA ALA A 72 -18.11 -2.57 -5.72
C ALA A 72 -19.58 -2.12 -5.56
N LEU A 73 -19.84 -1.00 -4.88
CA LEU A 73 -21.19 -0.42 -4.75
C LEU A 73 -21.67 0.27 -6.03
N GLU A 74 -20.76 0.87 -6.82
CA GLU A 74 -21.06 1.61 -8.06
C GLU A 74 -21.08 0.72 -9.31
N SER A 75 -20.28 -0.36 -9.33
CA SER A 75 -20.16 -1.26 -10.49
C SER A 75 -21.35 -2.21 -10.67
N ASN A 76 -22.36 -2.20 -9.78
CA ASN A 76 -23.44 -3.21 -9.71
C ASN A 76 -22.95 -4.67 -9.57
N VAL A 77 -21.64 -4.91 -9.46
CA VAL A 77 -21.06 -6.23 -9.18
C VAL A 77 -20.97 -6.38 -7.66
N LEU A 78 -22.14 -6.58 -7.05
CA LEU A 78 -22.22 -6.92 -5.64
C LEU A 78 -21.64 -8.32 -5.42
N PRO A 79 -20.89 -8.55 -4.34
CA PRO A 79 -20.42 -9.89 -4.01
C PRO A 79 -21.64 -10.78 -3.76
N ASN A 80 -21.73 -11.85 -4.54
CA ASN A 80 -22.81 -12.84 -4.44
C ASN A 80 -22.42 -13.99 -3.54
N THR A 81 -21.13 -14.10 -3.22
CA THR A 81 -20.60 -15.11 -2.32
C THR A 81 -20.00 -14.49 -1.07
N ARG A 82 -20.07 -15.26 0.02
CA ARG A 82 -19.35 -14.96 1.26
C ARG A 82 -17.85 -14.83 1.05
N SER A 83 -17.26 -15.69 0.21
CA SER A 83 -15.82 -15.68 -0.06
C SER A 83 -15.37 -14.36 -0.69
N GLU A 84 -16.14 -13.81 -1.63
CA GLU A 84 -15.88 -12.49 -2.22
C GLU A 84 -15.96 -11.39 -1.15
N LEU A 85 -16.97 -11.45 -0.28
CA LEU A 85 -17.16 -10.46 0.78
C LEU A 85 -16.00 -10.46 1.79
N ILE A 86 -15.50 -11.65 2.14
CA ILE A 86 -14.31 -11.83 2.99
C ILE A 86 -13.05 -11.28 2.30
N ASN A 87 -12.89 -11.52 1.00
CA ASN A 87 -11.74 -11.03 0.25
C ASN A 87 -11.73 -9.50 0.20
N ILE A 88 -12.88 -8.87 -0.09
CA ILE A 88 -13.02 -7.41 -0.03
C ILE A 88 -12.68 -6.87 1.36
N ALA A 89 -13.19 -7.50 2.42
CA ALA A 89 -12.89 -7.09 3.79
C ALA A 89 -11.37 -7.19 4.10
N LYS A 90 -10.70 -8.26 3.66
CA LYS A 90 -9.24 -8.42 3.80
C LYS A 90 -8.47 -7.34 3.03
N ASP A 91 -8.90 -7.01 1.82
CA ASP A 91 -8.29 -5.95 1.00
C ASP A 91 -8.43 -4.57 1.68
N MET A 92 -9.54 -4.33 2.37
CA MET A 92 -9.80 -3.16 3.22
C MET A 92 -9.11 -3.22 4.60
N ARG A 93 -8.24 -4.22 4.82
CA ARG A 93 -7.45 -4.45 6.04
C ARG A 93 -8.26 -4.77 7.29
N PHE A 94 -9.42 -5.39 7.13
CA PHE A 94 -10.12 -6.01 8.25
C PHE A 94 -9.46 -7.37 8.56
N GLU A 95 -9.31 -7.66 9.85
CA GLU A 95 -9.00 -9.00 10.33
C GLU A 95 -10.26 -9.85 10.25
N VAL A 96 -10.11 -11.08 9.75
CA VAL A 96 -11.20 -12.04 9.65
C VAL A 96 -10.96 -13.12 10.69
N LYS A 97 -11.88 -13.25 11.64
CA LYS A 97 -11.84 -14.26 12.69
C LYS A 97 -13.07 -15.14 12.60
N GLU A 98 -12.90 -16.40 12.93
CA GLU A 98 -14.00 -17.35 13.05
C GLU A 98 -14.32 -17.54 14.52
N ASP A 99 -15.57 -17.34 14.89
CA ASP A 99 -16.07 -17.61 16.23
C ASP A 99 -16.51 -19.07 16.34
N LYS A 100 -16.39 -19.64 17.54
CA LYS A 100 -16.79 -21.03 17.86
C LYS A 100 -18.29 -21.28 17.64
N ASN A 101 -19.08 -20.21 17.56
CA ASN A 101 -20.51 -20.25 17.31
C ASN A 101 -20.87 -20.25 15.82
N GLY A 102 -19.90 -20.42 14.91
CA GLY A 102 -20.18 -20.41 13.47
C GLY A 102 -20.50 -19.01 12.97
N TYR A 103 -19.74 -18.00 13.40
CA TYR A 103 -19.79 -16.65 12.84
C TYR A 103 -18.43 -16.23 12.31
N ILE A 104 -18.43 -15.49 11.20
CA ILE A 104 -17.26 -14.76 10.73
C ILE A 104 -17.34 -13.36 11.30
N ILE A 105 -16.33 -12.99 12.07
CA ILE A 105 -16.17 -11.67 12.65
C ILE A 105 -15.15 -10.90 11.81
N LEU A 106 -15.57 -9.75 11.30
CA LEU A 106 -14.71 -8.78 10.66
C LEU A 106 -14.32 -7.72 11.69
N ASP A 107 -13.07 -7.76 12.11
CA ASP A 107 -12.49 -6.84 13.09
C ASP A 107 -11.61 -5.82 12.39
N LYS A 108 -11.53 -4.61 12.94
CA LYS A 108 -10.48 -3.66 12.55
C LYS A 108 -9.90 -3.08 13.84
N TYR A 109 -8.60 -3.27 14.05
CA TYR A 109 -7.90 -2.82 15.26
C TYR A 109 -8.45 -3.38 16.59
N LYS A 110 -8.83 -4.67 16.62
CA LYS A 110 -9.33 -5.40 17.80
C LYS A 110 -10.76 -5.06 18.25
N GLU A 111 -11.52 -4.32 17.46
CA GLU A 111 -12.95 -4.12 17.69
C GLU A 111 -13.78 -4.94 16.68
N PRO A 112 -14.72 -5.78 17.17
CA PRO A 112 -15.60 -6.55 16.31
C PRO A 112 -16.71 -5.69 15.72
N LEU A 113 -16.65 -5.48 14.41
CA LEU A 113 -17.53 -4.54 13.71
C LEU A 113 -18.71 -5.25 13.03
N ILE A 114 -18.46 -6.41 12.42
CA ILE A 114 -19.47 -7.12 11.63
C ILE A 114 -19.40 -8.61 11.93
N LYS A 115 -20.56 -9.23 12.20
CA LYS A 115 -20.72 -10.68 12.38
C LYS A 115 -21.56 -11.24 11.24
N ILE A 116 -21.09 -12.29 10.59
CA ILE A 116 -21.76 -12.97 9.47
C ILE A 116 -21.95 -14.45 9.83
N SER A 117 -23.19 -14.93 9.92
CA SER A 117 -23.49 -16.33 10.30
C SER A 117 -23.18 -17.31 9.17
N PHE A 118 -22.54 -18.45 9.48
CA PHE A 118 -22.15 -19.47 8.47
C PHE A 118 -23.31 -20.04 7.68
N ASP A 119 -24.46 -20.21 8.32
CA ASP A 119 -25.64 -20.83 7.70
C ASP A 119 -26.52 -19.81 6.96
N GLU A 120 -26.10 -18.55 6.90
CA GLU A 120 -26.91 -17.46 6.36
C GLU A 120 -26.55 -17.15 4.91
N GLU A 121 -27.53 -17.25 4.02
CA GLU A 121 -27.39 -16.89 2.62
C GLU A 121 -27.20 -15.38 2.47
N ILE A 122 -26.15 -14.98 1.73
CA ILE A 122 -25.83 -13.57 1.51
C ILE A 122 -26.69 -13.03 0.36
N THR A 123 -27.79 -12.39 0.71
CA THR A 123 -28.63 -11.67 -0.25
C THR A 123 -27.95 -10.36 -0.68
N HIS A 124 -28.28 -9.86 -1.87
CA HIS A 124 -27.79 -8.57 -2.38
C HIS A 124 -27.99 -7.41 -1.40
N GLU A 125 -29.14 -7.36 -0.72
CA GLU A 125 -29.43 -6.34 0.29
C GLU A 125 -28.49 -6.43 1.51
N LYS A 126 -28.20 -7.65 1.98
CA LYS A 126 -27.25 -7.86 3.08
C LYS A 126 -25.83 -7.53 2.66
N ALA A 127 -25.40 -7.97 1.48
CA ALA A 127 -24.09 -7.63 0.94
C ALA A 127 -23.88 -6.11 0.86
N LYS A 128 -24.88 -5.39 0.35
CA LYS A 128 -24.89 -3.92 0.27
C LYS A 128 -24.83 -3.27 1.64
N LYS A 129 -25.56 -3.79 2.62
CA LYS A 129 -25.53 -3.30 4.01
C LYS A 129 -24.15 -3.48 4.64
N ILE A 130 -23.53 -4.65 4.47
CA ILE A 130 -22.20 -4.94 5.01
C ILE A 130 -21.14 -4.05 4.35
N LEU A 131 -21.16 -3.90 3.02
CA LEU A 131 -20.23 -3.02 2.31
C LEU A 131 -20.37 -1.54 2.74
N ARG A 132 -21.60 -1.06 2.97
CA ARG A 132 -21.84 0.28 3.52
C ARG A 132 -21.25 0.44 4.91
N GLN A 133 -21.40 -0.55 5.78
CA GLN A 133 -20.79 -0.53 7.11
C GLN A 133 -19.26 -0.51 7.02
N LEU A 134 -18.67 -1.38 6.20
CA LEU A 134 -17.21 -1.40 5.98
C LEU A 134 -16.68 -0.04 5.46
N SER A 135 -17.38 0.58 4.51
CA SER A 135 -16.98 1.90 3.97
C SER A 135 -17.15 3.04 4.97
N ASN A 136 -18.23 3.04 5.77
CA ASN A 136 -18.45 4.05 6.80
C ASN A 136 -17.38 3.98 7.89
N GLU A 137 -17.03 2.78 8.34
CA GLU A 137 -15.97 2.58 9.33
C GLU A 137 -14.60 3.02 8.80
N GLU A 138 -14.32 2.76 7.51
CA GLU A 138 -13.10 3.26 6.89
C GLU A 138 -13.04 4.80 6.83
N LYS A 139 -14.16 5.47 6.56
CA LYS A 139 -14.27 6.95 6.58
C LYS A 139 -14.12 7.52 7.99
N ASN A 140 -14.82 6.95 8.97
CA ASN A 140 -14.73 7.36 10.37
C ASN A 140 -13.29 7.26 10.89
N PHE A 141 -12.60 6.18 10.54
CA PHE A 141 -11.21 5.99 10.92
C PHE A 141 -10.27 7.02 10.28
N LYS A 142 -10.46 7.35 8.99
CA LYS A 142 -9.66 8.40 8.32
C LYS A 142 -9.74 9.72 9.10
N HIS A 143 -10.93 10.12 9.53
CA HIS A 143 -11.14 11.33 10.33
C HIS A 143 -10.42 11.31 11.69
N LEU A 144 -10.34 10.14 12.35
CA LEU A 144 -9.63 9.97 13.61
C LEU A 144 -8.11 10.03 13.45
N THR A 145 -7.56 9.49 12.36
CA THR A 145 -6.11 9.51 12.09
C THR A 145 -5.58 10.84 11.55
N LEU A 146 -6.42 11.69 10.96
CA LEU A 146 -6.03 13.01 10.44
C LEU A 146 -6.07 14.13 11.48
N LYS A 147 -6.57 13.86 12.70
CA LYS A 147 -6.61 14.82 13.82
C LYS A 147 -5.42 14.70 14.80
N LYS A 148 -4.45 13.83 14.53
CA LYS A 148 -3.21 13.70 15.31
C LYS A 148 -2.02 14.18 14.48
#